data_AF-A0A934F8N3-F1
#
_entry.id   AF-A0A934F8N3-F1
#
_cell.length_a   1.000
_cell.length_b   1.000
_cell.length_c   1.000
_cell.angle_alpha   90.00
_cell.angle_beta   90.00
_cell.angle_gamma   90.00
#
_symmetry.space_group_name_H-M   'P 1'
#
loop_
_entity.id
_entity.type
_entity.pdbx_description
1 polymer ?
#
loop_
_entity_poly.entity_id
_entity_poly.type
_entity_poly.pdbx_seq_one_letter_code
_entity_poly.pdbx_strand_id
1 'polypeptide(L)'
;MPKPESFRELIHPAAVSDMLALFQSLLESREISPPEALALAGAIHAGLRKPHRLNGAAYAQYARAMALLEHHLPDVYRHIVANWRPPTIRPSASKRTYTDSLFDDTAVVPVPRGKNVS
;
A
#
# COMPACT_ATOMS: atom_id res chain seq x y z
N MET A 1 4.87 21.26 28.94
CA MET A 1 4.87 19.98 28.20
C MET A 1 4.84 20.27 26.71
N PRO A 2 5.72 19.68 25.88
CA PRO A 2 5.65 19.84 24.43
C PRO A 2 4.38 19.17 23.88
N LYS A 3 3.79 19.78 22.85
CA LYS A 3 2.53 19.34 22.25
C LYS A 3 2.74 18.03 21.46
N PRO A 4 1.79 17.07 21.52
CA PRO A 4 1.91 15.77 20.85
C PRO A 4 1.97 15.84 19.31
N GLU A 5 1.70 17.01 18.72
CA GLU A 5 1.69 17.24 17.28
C GLU A 5 3.10 17.30 16.66
N SER A 6 4.14 17.63 17.44
CA SER A 6 5.54 17.66 16.97
C SER A 6 6.12 16.28 16.67
N PHE A 7 5.56 15.20 17.22
CA PHE A 7 6.11 13.85 16.99
C PHE A 7 5.81 13.31 15.59
N ARG A 8 4.74 13.80 14.94
CA ARG A 8 4.44 13.42 13.55
C ARG A 8 5.42 14.05 12.56
N GLU A 9 5.96 15.22 12.87
CA GLU A 9 7.04 15.85 12.09
C GLU A 9 8.40 15.21 12.35
N LEU A 10 8.58 14.41 13.39
CA LEU A 10 9.86 13.67 13.57
C LEU A 10 9.90 12.39 12.74
N ILE A 11 8.75 11.89 12.30
CA ILE A 11 8.62 10.67 11.50
C ILE A 11 8.32 11.08 10.06
N HIS A 12 9.30 11.68 9.39
CA HIS A 12 9.21 11.87 7.95
C HIS A 12 9.29 10.50 7.28
N PRO A 13 8.33 10.12 6.42
CA PRO A 13 8.48 8.91 5.62
C PRO A 13 9.73 9.08 4.76
N ALA A 14 10.70 8.17 4.92
CA ALA A 14 11.96 8.20 4.18
C ALA A 14 11.70 8.36 2.68
N ALA A 15 12.44 9.26 2.02
CA ALA A 15 12.28 9.43 0.59
C ALA A 15 12.75 8.14 -0.12
N VAL A 16 12.17 7.86 -1.29
CA VAL A 16 12.58 6.71 -2.11
C VAL A 16 14.07 6.74 -2.43
N SER A 17 14.62 7.95 -2.63
CA SER A 17 16.04 8.17 -2.84
C SER A 17 16.90 7.72 -1.67
N ASP A 18 16.47 8.00 -0.44
CA ASP A 18 17.21 7.61 0.78
C ASP A 18 17.21 6.09 0.96
N MET A 19 16.05 5.46 0.71
CA MET A 19 15.93 4.00 0.77
C MET A 19 16.78 3.32 -0.31
N LEU A 20 16.87 3.90 -1.52
CA LEU A 20 17.75 3.41 -2.58
C LEU A 20 19.22 3.53 -2.21
N ALA A 21 19.64 4.65 -1.63
CA ALA A 21 21.01 4.86 -1.18
C ALA A 21 21.40 3.87 -0.07
N LEU A 22 20.53 3.69 0.91
CA LEU A 22 20.71 2.68 1.97
C LEU A 22 20.82 1.27 1.40
N PHE A 23 19.90 0.90 0.50
CA PHE A 23 19.89 -0.42 -0.12
C PHE A 23 21.18 -0.70 -0.92
N GLN A 24 21.70 0.29 -1.64
CA GLN A 24 22.98 0.20 -2.34
C GLN A 24 24.16 0.04 -1.37
N SER A 25 24.21 0.84 -0.30
CA SER A 25 25.27 0.74 0.70
C SER A 25 25.31 -0.63 1.38
N LEU A 26 24.15 -1.19 1.72
CA LEU A 26 24.05 -2.53 2.33
C LEU A 26 24.42 -3.66 1.35
N LEU A 27 24.17 -3.45 0.05
CA LEU A 27 24.60 -4.37 -1.00
C LEU A 27 26.12 -4.36 -1.18
N GLU A 28 26.71 -3.17 -1.17
CA GLU A 28 28.17 -2.99 -1.28
C GLU A 28 28.90 -3.55 -0.05
N SER A 29 28.36 -3.38 1.15
CA SER A 29 28.92 -3.96 2.37
C SER A 29 28.66 -5.46 2.52
N ARG A 30 27.71 -6.01 1.74
CA ARG A 30 27.22 -7.40 1.83
C ARG A 30 26.62 -7.77 3.19
N GLU A 31 26.16 -6.78 3.94
CA GLU A 31 25.58 -6.97 5.28
C GLU A 31 24.06 -7.13 5.25
N ILE A 32 23.46 -7.13 4.06
CA ILE A 32 22.01 -7.19 3.93
C ILE A 32 21.46 -8.60 4.20
N SER A 33 20.58 -8.71 5.19
CA SER A 33 19.89 -9.97 5.46
C SER A 33 18.72 -10.19 4.47
N PRO A 34 18.32 -11.45 4.19
CA PRO A 34 17.16 -11.74 3.34
C PRO A 34 15.85 -11.02 3.72
N PRO A 35 15.43 -10.97 5.00
CA PRO A 35 14.19 -10.28 5.37
C PRO A 35 14.29 -8.75 5.23
N GLU A 36 15.45 -8.17 5.54
CA GLU A 36 15.67 -6.72 5.37
C GLU A 36 15.66 -6.34 3.89
N ALA A 37 16.31 -7.14 3.04
CA ALA A 37 16.34 -6.91 1.60
C ALA A 37 14.94 -6.96 1.00
N LEU A 38 14.11 -7.92 1.42
CA LEU A 38 12.71 -8.01 1.00
C LEU A 38 11.90 -6.79 1.45
N ALA A 39 12.06 -6.36 2.70
CA ALA A 39 11.35 -5.20 3.24
C ALA A 39 11.72 -3.90 2.51
N LEU A 40 13.02 -3.67 2.28
CA LEU A 40 13.54 -2.51 1.56
C LEU A 40 13.07 -2.51 0.10
N ALA A 41 13.20 -3.63 -0.60
CA ALA A 41 12.73 -3.76 -1.98
C ALA A 41 11.23 -3.48 -2.10
N GLY A 42 10.42 -4.00 -1.17
CA GLY A 42 8.99 -3.74 -1.10
C GLY A 42 8.66 -2.26 -0.87
N ALA A 43 9.34 -1.61 0.06
CA ALA A 43 9.15 -0.19 0.37
C ALA A 43 9.54 0.73 -0.79
N ILE A 44 10.68 0.47 -1.43
CA ILE A 44 11.15 1.21 -2.61
C ILE A 44 10.14 1.04 -3.76
N HIS A 45 9.72 -0.19 -4.04
CA HIS A 45 8.76 -0.47 -5.10
C HIS A 45 7.39 0.20 -4.85
N ALA A 46 6.90 0.17 -3.60
CA ALA A 46 5.66 0.86 -3.23
C ALA A 46 5.78 2.39 -3.38
N GLY A 47 6.95 2.95 -3.04
CA GLY A 47 7.24 4.37 -3.21
C GLY A 47 7.30 4.80 -4.68
N LEU A 48 7.92 3.97 -5.54
CA LEU A 48 8.02 4.22 -6.99
C LEU A 48 6.66 4.16 -7.71
N ARG A 49 5.69 3.39 -7.18
CA ARG A 49 4.34 3.28 -7.76
C ARG A 49 3.43 4.48 -7.48
N LYS A 50 3.81 5.40 -6.60
CA LYS A 50 2.95 6.56 -6.28
C LYS A 50 2.82 7.47 -7.52
N PRO A 51 1.58 7.86 -7.91
CA PRO A 51 1.30 8.48 -9.21
C PRO A 51 1.86 9.90 -9.38
N HIS A 52 2.46 10.49 -8.34
CA HIS A 52 2.78 11.91 -8.38
C HIS A 52 4.02 12.25 -9.19
N ARG A 53 5.01 11.36 -9.35
CA ARG A 53 6.09 11.46 -10.35
C ARG A 53 6.73 10.08 -10.53
N LEU A 54 6.39 9.37 -11.61
CA LEU A 54 7.15 8.20 -12.04
C LEU A 54 8.56 8.68 -12.41
N ASN A 55 9.47 8.67 -11.43
CA ASN A 55 10.86 9.07 -11.64
C ASN A 55 11.59 7.90 -12.30
N GLY A 56 11.64 7.90 -13.64
CA GLY A 56 12.27 6.84 -14.43
C GLY A 56 13.73 6.58 -14.03
N ALA A 57 14.46 7.62 -13.59
CA ALA A 57 15.82 7.46 -13.07
C ALA A 57 15.87 6.65 -11.77
N ALA A 58 14.91 6.86 -10.86
CA ALA A 58 14.81 6.10 -9.62
C ALA A 58 14.42 4.64 -9.88
N TYR A 59 13.55 4.38 -10.87
CA TYR A 59 13.24 3.02 -11.29
C TYR A 59 14.44 2.31 -11.91
N ALA A 60 15.21 3.01 -12.76
CA ALA A 60 16.45 2.48 -13.33
C ALA A 60 17.52 2.19 -12.27
N GLN A 61 17.63 3.04 -11.24
CA GLN A 61 18.52 2.80 -10.11
C GLN A 61 18.10 1.58 -9.28
N TYR A 62 16.80 1.43 -9.02
CA TYR A 62 16.26 0.23 -8.38
C TYR A 62 16.54 -1.04 -9.17
N ALA A 63 16.31 -1.02 -10.49
CA ALA A 63 16.59 -2.17 -11.36
C ALA A 63 18.07 -2.57 -11.34
N ARG A 64 18.99 -1.60 -11.35
CA ARG A 64 20.43 -1.85 -11.22
C ARG A 64 20.78 -2.46 -9.87
N ALA A 65 20.18 -2.00 -8.78
CA ALA A 65 20.40 -2.58 -7.45
C ALA A 65 19.92 -4.03 -7.39
N MET A 66 18.76 -4.35 -7.99
CA MET A 66 18.27 -5.73 -8.07
C MET A 66 19.18 -6.63 -8.92
N ALA A 67 19.72 -6.13 -10.03
CA ALA A 67 20.68 -6.87 -10.83
C ALA A 67 22.01 -7.14 -10.07
N LEU A 68 22.51 -6.16 -9.31
CA LEU A 68 23.68 -6.34 -8.45
C LEU A 68 23.38 -7.38 -7.36
N LEU A 69 22.19 -7.34 -6.78
CA LEU A 69 21.76 -8.29 -5.76
C LEU A 69 21.69 -9.72 -6.31
N GLU A 70 21.18 -9.90 -7.53
CA GLU A 70 21.19 -11.19 -8.24
C GLU A 70 22.61 -11.76 -8.43
N HIS A 71 23.57 -10.91 -8.80
CA HIS A 71 24.94 -11.33 -9.05
C HIS A 71 25.76 -11.58 -7.78
N HIS A 72 25.64 -10.70 -6.77
CA HIS A 72 26.50 -10.75 -5.59
C HIS A 72 25.92 -11.57 -4.44
N LEU A 73 24.58 -11.62 -4.32
CA LEU A 73 23.87 -12.28 -3.23
C LEU A 73 22.69 -13.09 -3.79
N PRO A 74 22.95 -14.14 -4.60
CA PRO A 74 21.90 -14.87 -5.30
C PRO A 74 20.90 -15.53 -4.35
N ASP A 75 21.31 -15.92 -3.14
CA ASP A 75 20.40 -16.51 -2.15
C ASP A 75 19.42 -15.47 -1.59
N VAL A 76 19.89 -14.24 -1.36
CA VAL A 76 19.04 -13.10 -0.97
C VAL A 76 18.09 -12.78 -2.12
N TYR A 77 18.59 -12.76 -3.36
CA TYR A 77 17.76 -12.52 -4.55
C TYR A 77 16.61 -13.53 -4.66
N ARG A 78 16.93 -14.83 -4.58
CA ARG A 78 15.94 -15.91 -4.63
C ARG A 78 14.93 -15.77 -3.49
N HIS A 79 15.37 -15.40 -2.30
CA HIS A 79 14.47 -15.15 -1.18
C HIS A 79 13.50 -14.00 -1.47
N ILE A 80 13.98 -12.89 -2.04
CA ILE A 80 13.13 -11.76 -2.42
C ILE A 80 12.11 -12.21 -3.46
N VAL A 81 12.54 -12.84 -4.54
CA VAL A 81 11.66 -13.28 -5.63
C VAL A 81 10.61 -14.28 -5.13
N ALA A 82 11.00 -15.24 -4.29
CA ALA A 82 10.10 -16.25 -3.75
C ALA A 82 9.05 -15.67 -2.76
N ASN A 83 9.41 -14.63 -2.01
CA ASN A 83 8.55 -14.05 -0.98
C ASN A 83 7.91 -12.73 -1.42
N TRP A 84 8.11 -12.32 -2.67
CA TRP A 84 7.58 -11.07 -3.19
C TRP A 84 6.05 -11.09 -3.17
N ARG A 85 5.46 -10.14 -2.44
CA ARG A 85 4.02 -9.87 -2.49
C ARG A 85 3.83 -8.41 -2.90
N PRO A 86 3.29 -8.12 -4.09
CA PRO A 86 3.02 -6.76 -4.46
C PRO A 86 2.07 -6.15 -3.42
N PRO A 87 2.30 -4.90 -2.98
CA PRO A 87 1.42 -4.25 -2.01
C PRO A 87 0.00 -4.23 -2.58
N THR A 88 -0.91 -4.94 -1.91
CA THR A 88 -2.33 -4.96 -2.27
C THR A 88 -2.82 -3.52 -2.16
N ILE A 89 -3.14 -2.90 -3.29
CA ILE A 89 -3.90 -1.65 -3.28
C ILE A 89 -5.22 -2.03 -2.64
N ARG A 90 -5.42 -1.72 -1.36
CA ARG A 90 -6.77 -1.72 -0.80
C ARG A 90 -7.54 -0.70 -1.64
N PRO A 91 -8.54 -1.08 -2.45
CA PRO A 91 -9.48 -0.09 -2.90
C PRO A 91 -10.01 0.56 -1.62
N SER A 92 -9.81 1.87 -1.49
CA SER A 92 -10.43 2.60 -0.38
C SER A 92 -11.90 2.24 -0.44
N ALA A 93 -12.44 1.76 0.69
CA ALA A 93 -13.82 1.33 0.78
C ALA A 93 -14.69 2.37 0.08
N SER A 94 -15.35 1.96 -1.00
CA SER A 94 -16.35 2.77 -1.68
C SER A 94 -17.20 3.39 -0.59
N LYS A 95 -17.19 4.73 -0.50
CA LYS A 95 -18.04 5.49 0.41
C LYS A 95 -19.41 4.84 0.35
N ARG A 96 -19.84 4.19 1.44
CA ARG A 96 -21.20 3.68 1.57
C ARG A 96 -22.09 4.89 1.36
N THR A 97 -22.72 4.99 0.19
CA THR A 97 -23.81 5.92 -0.02
C THR A 97 -24.86 5.53 0.98
N TYR A 98 -25.07 6.43 1.94
CA TYR A 98 -26.07 6.35 2.99
C TYR A 98 -27.44 6.29 2.30
N THR A 99 -27.94 5.09 2.02
CA THR A 99 -29.37 4.86 1.86
C THR A 99 -29.96 4.96 3.26
N ASP A 100 -30.20 6.19 3.67
CA ASP A 100 -31.05 6.52 4.79
C ASP A 100 -32.34 5.72 4.63
N SER A 101 -32.63 4.94 5.65
CA SER A 101 -33.78 4.05 5.70
C SER A 101 -35.04 4.91 5.80
N LEU A 102 -35.69 5.16 4.67
CA LEU A 102 -36.98 5.84 4.64
C LEU A 102 -38.09 4.83 4.92
N PHE A 103 -38.29 4.56 6.21
CA PHE A 103 -39.53 4.15 6.86
C PHE A 103 -40.35 3.03 6.19
N ASP A 104 -40.02 1.80 6.56
CA ASP A 104 -41.00 0.73 6.69
C ASP A 104 -41.26 0.61 8.20
N ASP A 105 -42.38 1.14 8.70
CA ASP A 105 -43.26 0.42 9.63
C ASP A 105 -44.49 1.23 10.07
N THR A 106 -45.61 0.51 10.16
CA THR A 106 -46.83 0.77 10.94
C THR A 106 -47.72 1.99 10.63
N ALA A 107 -48.88 1.72 10.01
CA ALA A 107 -50.17 1.92 10.68
C ALA A 107 -51.36 1.27 9.92
N VAL A 108 -51.92 0.22 10.55
CA VAL A 108 -53.36 -0.02 10.77
C VAL A 108 -54.28 -0.23 9.54
N VAL A 109 -54.76 -1.47 9.38
CA VAL A 109 -55.99 -1.82 8.65
C VAL A 109 -57.22 -1.42 9.51
N PRO A 110 -58.36 -1.02 8.92
CA PRO A 110 -59.41 -2.01 8.73
C PRO A 110 -60.22 -1.91 7.41
N VAL A 111 -60.73 -3.09 7.04
CA VAL A 111 -61.59 -3.57 5.93
C VAL A 111 -63.04 -2.99 6.01
N PRO A 112 -64.06 -3.26 5.15
CA PRO A 112 -64.22 -3.63 3.71
C PRO A 112 -65.17 -2.69 2.92
N ARG A 113 -65.20 -2.77 1.58
CA ARG A 113 -66.49 -2.75 0.84
C ARG A 113 -66.37 -3.34 -0.57
N GLY A 114 -67.13 -4.40 -0.80
CA GLY A 114 -67.22 -5.08 -2.09
C GLY A 114 -68.26 -4.48 -3.06
N LYS A 115 -68.38 -5.21 -4.18
CA LYS A 115 -69.31 -5.14 -5.33
C LYS A 115 -68.93 -4.21 -6.49
N ASN A 116 -68.24 -4.80 -7.46
CA ASN A 116 -68.54 -4.58 -8.88
C ASN A 116 -69.32 -5.81 -9.38
N VAL A 117 -70.52 -5.60 -9.89
CA VAL A 117 -71.24 -6.56 -10.73
C VAL A 117 -71.31 -5.90 -12.11
N SER A 118 -71.05 -6.70 -13.15
CA SER A 118 -71.24 -6.36 -14.56
C SER A 118 -72.67 -5.95 -14.90
#